data_AF-H2ZFZ2-F1
#
_entry.id   AF-H2ZFZ2-F1
#
_cell.length_a   1.000
_cell.length_b   1.000
_cell.length_c   1.000
_cell.angle_alpha   90.00
_cell.angle_beta   90.00
_cell.angle_gamma   90.00
#
_symmetry.space_group_name_H-M   'P 1'
#
loop_
_entity.id
_entity.type
_entity.pdbx_description
1 polymer ?
#
loop_
_entity_poly.entity_id
_entity_poly.type
_entity_poly.pdbx_seq_one_letter_code
_entity_poly.pdbx_strand_id
1 'polypeptide(L)'
;MEKNLVEDTVEVLTSMKPMHEMVRQGCFDLLSTIMKLNVEAFTKCDAALDSPRKFQTFISSVDDSLVDSNMFIRSLILTVHNIHTNDPDQTELLMTNRLFKHYCSHEQRIQVVARLIGILDVSSLSQETVSCLNTSLLLLIIAHRNGKLASYLQCLFGVYEPSVLENLHNLLQFWLVHYNLPFKENDRKCLEQSSLTNFPEWTAVTEKLLEQDITSETSIKHYLAKSEEIGRAHGSADLPYIRWP
;
A
#
# COMPACT_ATOMS: atom_id res chain seq x y z
N MET A 1 11.40 28.30 13.70
CA MET A 1 12.47 27.55 13.01
C MET A 1 11.90 26.40 12.15
N GLU A 2 10.62 26.47 11.76
CA GLU A 2 9.87 25.35 11.12
C GLU A 2 9.44 25.65 9.67
N LYS A 3 9.88 26.78 9.08
CA LYS A 3 9.12 27.37 7.97
C LYS A 3 9.15 26.62 6.64
N ASN A 4 10.05 25.65 6.40
CA ASN A 4 10.18 24.96 5.11
C ASN A 4 10.52 23.46 5.23
N LEU A 5 10.27 22.79 6.36
CA LEU A 5 10.81 21.43 6.57
C LEU A 5 10.29 20.40 5.55
N VAL A 6 9.03 20.53 5.10
CA VAL A 6 8.45 19.67 4.06
C VAL A 6 9.15 19.94 2.73
N GLU A 7 9.24 21.21 2.35
CA GLU A 7 9.80 21.68 1.11
C GLU A 7 11.29 21.30 0.99
N ASP A 8 12.08 21.58 2.03
CA ASP A 8 13.51 21.23 2.11
C ASP A 8 13.72 19.71 1.97
N THR A 9 12.84 18.90 2.59
CA THR A 9 12.93 17.43 2.49
C THR A 9 12.58 16.94 1.09
N VAL A 10 11.57 17.53 0.44
CA VAL A 10 11.24 17.24 -0.96
C VAL A 10 12.38 17.64 -1.89
N GLU A 11 13.05 18.76 -1.66
CA GLU A 11 14.23 19.18 -2.43
C GLU A 11 15.38 18.17 -2.31
N VAL A 12 15.62 17.63 -1.11
CA VAL A 12 16.62 16.57 -0.91
C VAL A 12 16.27 15.32 -1.72
N LEU A 13 15.02 14.84 -1.60
CA LEU A 13 14.53 13.64 -2.30
C LEU A 13 14.50 13.79 -3.83
N THR A 14 14.29 15.02 -4.33
CA THR A 14 14.27 15.31 -5.77
C THR A 14 15.61 15.76 -6.33
N SER A 15 16.64 15.87 -5.48
CA SER A 15 17.97 16.25 -5.92
C SER A 15 18.58 15.15 -6.81
N MET A 16 19.28 15.55 -7.88
CA MET A 16 19.96 14.60 -8.77
C MET A 16 21.24 14.01 -8.17
N LYS A 17 21.52 14.27 -6.88
CA LYS A 17 22.74 13.81 -6.21
C LYS A 17 22.53 12.39 -5.69
N PRO A 18 23.53 11.50 -5.79
CA PRO A 18 23.49 10.22 -5.10
C PRO A 18 23.22 10.44 -3.61
N MET A 19 22.21 9.75 -3.10
CA MET A 19 21.79 9.85 -1.71
C MET A 19 21.94 8.48 -1.05
N HIS A 20 22.54 8.48 0.15
CA HIS A 20 22.68 7.30 0.97
C HIS A 20 21.31 6.79 1.44
N GLU A 21 21.12 5.46 1.50
CA GLU A 21 19.85 4.81 1.86
C GLU A 21 19.29 5.31 3.20
N MET A 22 20.11 5.34 4.27
CA MET A 22 19.71 5.90 5.57
C MET A 22 19.19 7.36 5.50
N VAL A 23 19.74 8.20 4.62
CA VAL A 23 19.25 9.58 4.45
C VAL A 23 17.90 9.58 3.76
N ARG A 24 17.73 8.75 2.73
CA ARG A 24 16.46 8.57 2.02
C ARG A 24 15.36 8.09 2.96
N GLN A 25 15.64 7.06 3.75
CA GLN A 25 14.73 6.53 4.76
C GLN A 25 14.35 7.61 5.78
N GLY A 26 15.34 8.35 6.30
CA GLY A 26 15.09 9.46 7.23
C GLY A 26 14.19 10.55 6.63
N CYS A 27 14.35 10.87 5.34
CA CYS A 27 13.46 11.79 4.63
C CYS A 27 12.02 11.25 4.56
N PHE A 28 11.83 9.97 4.24
CA PHE A 28 10.50 9.36 4.21
C PHE A 28 9.86 9.28 5.59
N ASP A 29 10.60 8.92 6.64
CA ASP A 29 10.10 8.89 8.02
C ASP A 29 9.67 10.27 8.51
N LEU A 30 10.45 11.30 8.18
CA LEU A 30 10.12 12.68 8.50
C LEU A 30 8.85 13.15 7.78
N LEU A 31 8.78 12.96 6.46
CA LEU A 31 7.58 13.32 5.70
C LEU A 31 6.36 12.53 6.17
N SER A 32 6.51 11.24 6.46
CA SER A 32 5.44 10.40 7.00
C SER A 32 4.87 10.98 8.29
N THR A 33 5.73 11.42 9.20
CA THR A 33 5.35 12.01 10.48
C THR A 33 4.64 13.35 10.32
N ILE A 34 5.19 14.24 9.49
CA ILE A 34 4.66 15.61 9.32
C ILE A 34 3.35 15.62 8.52
N MET A 35 3.24 14.78 7.49
CA MET A 35 2.12 14.80 6.54
C MET A 35 0.93 13.94 6.99
N LYS A 36 1.11 12.99 7.91
CA LYS A 36 0.01 12.09 8.34
C LYS A 36 -1.16 12.91 8.89
N LEU A 37 -2.30 12.84 8.20
CA LEU A 37 -3.53 13.59 8.52
C LEU A 37 -3.36 15.12 8.56
N ASN A 38 -2.25 15.65 8.04
CA ASN A 38 -1.97 17.08 8.01
C ASN A 38 -2.10 17.61 6.59
N VAL A 39 -3.28 18.16 6.30
CA VAL A 39 -3.66 18.67 4.97
C VAL A 39 -2.76 19.82 4.52
N GLU A 40 -2.34 20.68 5.43
CA GLU A 40 -1.46 21.81 5.13
C GLU A 40 -0.09 21.30 4.67
N ALA A 41 0.53 20.40 5.44
CA ALA A 41 1.80 19.79 5.08
C ALA A 41 1.69 18.96 3.78
N PHE A 42 0.59 18.24 3.60
CA PHE A 42 0.32 17.49 2.38
C PHE A 42 0.26 18.40 1.15
N THR A 43 -0.41 19.55 1.27
CA THR A 43 -0.52 20.53 0.19
C THR A 43 0.81 21.22 -0.10
N LYS A 44 1.60 21.54 0.94
CA LYS A 44 2.96 22.06 0.78
C LYS A 44 3.88 21.09 0.04
N CYS A 45 3.77 19.78 0.33
CA CYS A 45 4.52 18.75 -0.38
C CYS A 45 4.22 18.77 -1.89
N ASP A 46 2.94 18.77 -2.28
CA ASP A 46 2.56 18.85 -3.70
C ASP A 46 3.00 20.17 -4.36
N ALA A 47 2.94 21.28 -3.63
CA ALA A 47 3.41 22.58 -4.10
C ALA A 47 4.93 22.60 -4.34
N ALA A 48 5.71 21.96 -3.48
CA ALA A 48 7.17 21.82 -3.64
C ALA A 48 7.54 20.97 -4.87
N LEU A 49 6.67 20.05 -5.29
CA LEU A 49 6.79 19.24 -6.51
C LEU A 49 6.43 20.04 -7.78
N ASP A 50 6.68 21.35 -7.83
CA ASP A 50 6.24 22.38 -8.80
C ASP A 50 6.32 22.09 -10.32
N SER A 51 6.92 20.97 -10.75
CA SER A 51 7.05 20.58 -12.15
C SER A 51 6.76 19.09 -12.35
N PRO A 52 6.32 18.67 -13.55
CA PRO A 52 6.13 17.25 -13.87
C PRO A 52 7.39 16.41 -13.64
N ARG A 53 8.57 16.98 -13.91
CA ARG A 53 9.87 16.33 -13.69
C ARG A 53 10.13 16.08 -12.20
N LYS A 54 10.00 17.11 -11.34
CA LYS A 54 10.19 16.93 -9.90
C LYS A 54 9.20 15.91 -9.33
N PHE A 55 7.94 16.00 -9.73
CA PHE A 55 6.92 15.04 -9.34
C PHE A 55 7.32 13.61 -9.72
N GLN A 56 7.72 13.38 -10.97
CA GLN A 56 8.14 12.05 -11.41
C GLN A 56 9.39 11.56 -10.67
N THR A 57 10.40 12.42 -10.46
CA THR A 57 11.60 12.06 -9.69
C THR A 57 11.24 11.68 -8.25
N PHE A 58 10.31 12.40 -7.63
CA PHE A 58 9.83 12.09 -6.29
C PHE A 58 9.12 10.74 -6.22
N ILE A 59 8.16 10.50 -7.13
CA ILE A 59 7.44 9.21 -7.20
C ILE A 59 8.39 8.06 -7.48
N SER A 60 9.34 8.23 -8.42
CA SER A 60 10.37 7.22 -8.67
C SER A 60 11.23 6.96 -7.44
N SER A 61 11.61 7.98 -6.68
CA SER A 61 12.37 7.77 -5.43
C SER A 61 11.58 6.99 -4.38
N VAL A 62 10.26 7.17 -4.30
CA VAL A 62 9.38 6.39 -3.41
C VAL A 62 9.34 4.94 -3.88
N ASP A 63 9.16 4.76 -5.18
CA ASP A 63 8.97 3.46 -5.83
C ASP A 63 10.25 2.61 -5.89
N ASP A 64 11.42 3.22 -6.02
CA ASP A 64 12.71 2.54 -6.09
C ASP A 64 13.23 2.14 -4.70
N SER A 65 12.53 2.52 -3.63
CA SER A 65 12.93 2.24 -2.24
C SER A 65 11.73 1.85 -1.38
N LEU A 66 10.92 0.91 -1.88
CA LEU A 66 9.65 0.51 -1.25
C LEU A 66 9.78 0.06 0.20
N VAL A 67 10.84 -0.67 0.56
CA VAL A 67 11.06 -1.08 1.95
C VAL A 67 11.17 0.14 2.86
N ASP A 68 11.96 1.14 2.46
CA ASP A 68 12.18 2.37 3.23
C ASP A 68 10.98 3.31 3.16
N SER A 69 10.26 3.33 2.04
CA SER A 69 9.19 4.30 1.77
C SER A 69 7.79 3.81 2.17
N ASN A 70 7.61 2.53 2.54
CA ASN A 70 6.28 1.95 2.79
C ASN A 70 5.50 2.69 3.90
N MET A 71 6.18 3.15 4.95
CA MET A 71 5.54 3.91 6.04
C MET A 71 5.07 5.28 5.56
N PHE A 72 5.82 5.91 4.65
CA PHE A 72 5.43 7.15 3.99
C PHE A 72 4.24 6.95 3.04
N ILE A 73 4.28 5.92 2.19
CA ILE A 73 3.16 5.55 1.32
C ILE A 73 1.88 5.31 2.14
N ARG A 74 2.00 4.59 3.25
CA ARG A 74 0.89 4.34 4.19
C ARG A 74 0.30 5.66 4.70
N SER A 75 1.15 6.59 5.14
CA SER A 75 0.75 7.91 5.64
C SER A 75 0.00 8.72 4.57
N LEU A 76 0.50 8.72 3.34
CA LEU A 76 -0.14 9.39 2.20
C LEU A 76 -1.53 8.84 1.92
N ILE A 77 -1.65 7.52 1.79
CA ILE A 77 -2.92 6.86 1.44
C ILE A 77 -3.94 7.01 2.56
N LEU A 78 -3.53 6.93 3.83
CA LEU A 78 -4.39 7.20 4.98
C LEU A 78 -4.90 8.63 4.98
N THR A 79 -4.01 9.60 4.71
CA THR A 79 -4.37 11.02 4.63
C THR A 79 -5.38 11.25 3.51
N VAL A 80 -5.11 10.76 2.30
CA VAL A 80 -6.04 10.85 1.16
C VAL A 80 -7.37 10.17 1.48
N HIS A 81 -7.37 8.97 2.05
CA HIS A 81 -8.60 8.27 2.42
C HIS A 81 -9.40 9.01 3.47
N ASN A 82 -8.75 9.55 4.51
CA ASN A 82 -9.41 10.33 5.56
C ASN A 82 -10.09 11.58 4.98
N ILE A 83 -9.40 12.33 4.14
CA ILE A 83 -9.95 13.51 3.46
C ILE A 83 -11.14 13.11 2.60
N HIS A 84 -10.97 12.11 1.74
CA HIS A 84 -12.01 11.62 0.83
C HIS A 84 -13.28 11.13 1.54
N THR A 85 -13.13 10.58 2.74
CA THR A 85 -14.24 9.96 3.49
C THR A 85 -14.94 10.98 4.39
N ASN A 86 -14.20 11.91 4.99
CA ASN A 86 -14.71 12.76 6.07
C ASN A 86 -14.86 14.24 5.67
N ASP A 87 -14.27 14.69 4.56
CA ASP A 87 -14.26 16.09 4.14
C ASP A 87 -14.49 16.25 2.61
N PRO A 88 -15.75 16.20 2.16
CA PRO A 88 -16.10 16.31 0.74
C PRO A 88 -15.67 17.64 0.11
N ASP A 89 -15.77 18.75 0.85
CA ASP A 89 -15.40 20.09 0.36
C ASP A 89 -13.89 20.15 0.11
N GLN A 90 -13.09 19.64 1.05
CA GLN A 90 -11.64 19.58 0.89
C GLN A 90 -11.21 18.56 -0.18
N THR A 91 -11.99 17.48 -0.35
CA THR A 91 -11.78 16.53 -1.44
C THR A 91 -11.87 17.22 -2.79
N GLU A 92 -12.93 18.01 -3.02
CA GLU A 92 -13.10 18.77 -4.27
C GLU A 92 -11.93 19.73 -4.51
N LEU A 93 -11.50 20.45 -3.47
CA LEU A 93 -10.37 21.37 -3.54
C LEU A 93 -9.06 20.67 -3.94
N LEU A 94 -8.80 19.48 -3.38
CA LEU A 94 -7.57 18.72 -3.61
C LEU A 94 -7.59 17.86 -4.87
N MET A 95 -8.67 17.82 -5.65
CA MET A 95 -8.66 17.11 -6.94
C MET A 95 -7.66 17.69 -7.96
N THR A 96 -7.22 18.94 -7.74
CA THR A 96 -6.15 19.57 -8.54
C THR A 96 -4.73 19.25 -8.04
N ASN A 97 -4.60 18.76 -6.80
CA ASN A 97 -3.33 18.35 -6.20
C ASN A 97 -2.88 17.02 -6.80
N ARG A 98 -1.65 16.98 -7.35
CA ARG A 98 -1.17 15.82 -8.12
C ARG A 98 -0.90 14.63 -7.22
N LEU A 99 -0.35 14.87 -6.04
CA LEU A 99 -0.11 13.85 -5.03
C LEU A 99 -1.42 13.21 -4.54
N PHE A 100 -2.45 14.03 -4.30
CA PHE A 100 -3.78 13.57 -3.94
C PHE A 100 -4.37 12.70 -5.05
N LYS A 101 -4.39 13.21 -6.29
CA LYS A 101 -4.92 12.47 -7.45
C LYS A 101 -4.19 11.14 -7.66
N HIS A 102 -2.86 11.13 -7.51
CA HIS A 102 -2.04 9.93 -7.64
C HIS A 102 -2.42 8.86 -6.61
N TYR A 103 -2.46 9.20 -5.32
CA TYR A 103 -2.79 8.24 -4.26
C TYR A 103 -4.30 8.05 -4.01
N CYS A 104 -5.17 8.81 -4.66
CA CYS A 104 -6.61 8.53 -4.74
C CYS A 104 -6.93 7.50 -5.83
N SER A 105 -6.03 7.32 -6.81
CA SER A 105 -6.23 6.37 -7.91
C SER A 105 -6.34 4.92 -7.42
N HIS A 106 -7.36 4.23 -7.91
CA HIS A 106 -7.60 2.81 -7.64
C HIS A 106 -6.46 1.94 -8.19
N GLU A 107 -6.04 2.21 -9.43
CA GLU A 107 -4.94 1.52 -10.10
C GLU A 107 -3.62 1.68 -9.33
N GLN A 108 -3.30 2.91 -8.91
CA GLN A 108 -2.07 3.20 -8.17
C GLN A 108 -2.01 2.43 -6.86
N ARG A 109 -3.12 2.38 -6.11
CA ARG A 109 -3.17 1.64 -4.83
C ARG A 109 -2.99 0.14 -5.04
N ILE A 110 -3.58 -0.44 -6.09
CA ILE A 110 -3.37 -1.86 -6.44
C ILE A 110 -1.91 -2.10 -6.82
N GLN A 111 -1.30 -1.20 -7.60
CA GLN A 111 0.11 -1.31 -7.97
C GLN A 111 1.03 -1.28 -6.75
N VAL A 112 0.76 -0.40 -5.78
CA VAL A 112 1.48 -0.38 -4.50
C VAL A 112 1.36 -1.73 -3.78
N VAL A 113 0.14 -2.28 -3.67
CA VAL A 113 -0.09 -3.60 -3.05
C VAL A 113 0.70 -4.69 -3.76
N ALA A 114 0.58 -4.78 -5.09
CA ALA A 114 1.25 -5.79 -5.89
C ALA A 114 2.78 -5.74 -5.72
N ARG A 115 3.36 -4.54 -5.77
CA ARG A 115 4.82 -4.36 -5.64
C ARG A 115 5.33 -4.64 -4.23
N LEU A 116 4.62 -4.18 -3.20
CA LEU A 116 4.98 -4.47 -1.82
C LEU A 116 4.89 -5.98 -1.52
N ILE A 117 3.92 -6.70 -2.08
CA ILE A 117 3.85 -8.16 -1.96
C ILE A 117 4.99 -8.81 -2.75
N GLY A 118 5.26 -8.33 -3.96
CA GLY A 118 6.26 -8.92 -4.86
C GLY A 118 7.70 -8.86 -4.36
N ILE A 119 8.03 -7.95 -3.44
CA ILE A 119 9.37 -7.85 -2.83
C ILE A 119 9.53 -8.70 -1.56
N LEU A 120 8.47 -9.37 -1.11
CA LEU A 120 8.47 -10.14 0.14
C LEU A 120 8.60 -11.63 -0.11
N ASP A 121 9.36 -12.28 0.77
CA ASP A 121 9.40 -13.73 0.90
C ASP A 121 9.13 -14.07 2.37
N VAL A 122 8.16 -14.96 2.59
CA VAL A 122 7.78 -15.44 3.92
C VAL A 122 8.96 -16.04 4.70
N SER A 123 9.92 -16.64 4.00
CA SER A 123 11.09 -17.29 4.60
C SER A 123 12.15 -16.31 5.11
N SER A 124 12.09 -15.04 4.67
CA SER A 124 13.07 -14.01 5.00
C SER A 124 12.45 -12.76 5.65
N LEU A 125 11.26 -12.89 6.23
CA LEU A 125 10.58 -11.76 6.88
C LEU A 125 11.36 -11.26 8.12
N SER A 126 11.81 -10.02 8.02
CA SER A 126 12.35 -9.18 9.09
C SER A 126 11.30 -8.19 9.61
N GLN A 127 11.62 -7.44 10.68
CA GLN A 127 10.74 -6.38 11.18
C GLN A 127 10.45 -5.30 10.13
N GLU A 128 11.45 -4.90 9.34
CA GLU A 128 11.33 -3.86 8.29
C GLU A 128 10.44 -4.35 7.15
N THR A 129 10.61 -5.60 6.71
CA THR A 129 9.83 -6.18 5.62
C THR A 129 8.41 -6.55 6.04
N VAL A 130 8.17 -6.90 7.31
CA VAL A 130 6.80 -7.06 7.86
C VAL A 130 6.01 -5.75 7.78
N SER A 131 6.66 -4.58 7.85
CA SER A 131 5.96 -3.30 7.69
C SER A 131 5.41 -3.11 6.27
N CYS A 132 6.06 -3.66 5.24
CA CYS A 132 5.54 -3.68 3.88
C CYS A 132 4.26 -4.55 3.76
N LEU A 133 4.25 -5.71 4.43
CA LEU A 133 3.05 -6.56 4.50
C LEU A 133 1.89 -5.84 5.21
N ASN A 134 2.18 -5.16 6.32
CA ASN A 134 1.20 -4.34 7.02
C ASN A 134 0.64 -3.22 6.14
N THR A 135 1.50 -2.53 5.38
CA THR A 135 1.04 -1.49 4.44
C THR A 135 0.13 -2.10 3.37
N SER A 136 0.51 -3.22 2.77
CA SER A 136 -0.30 -3.92 1.77
C SER A 136 -1.67 -4.32 2.31
N LEU A 137 -1.71 -4.93 3.49
CA LEU A 137 -2.94 -5.35 4.14
C LEU A 137 -3.81 -4.15 4.56
N LEU A 138 -3.23 -3.04 5.02
CA LEU A 138 -4.00 -1.82 5.29
C LEU A 138 -4.72 -1.30 4.05
N LEU A 139 -4.05 -1.31 2.89
CA LEU A 139 -4.65 -0.91 1.63
C LEU A 139 -5.82 -1.83 1.25
N LEU A 140 -5.70 -3.13 1.51
CA LEU A 140 -6.79 -4.11 1.32
C LEU A 140 -7.94 -3.88 2.32
N ILE A 141 -7.65 -3.51 3.57
CA ILE A 141 -8.69 -3.13 4.55
C ILE A 141 -9.44 -1.88 4.07
N ILE A 142 -8.73 -0.85 3.59
CA ILE A 142 -9.35 0.35 3.01
C ILE A 142 -10.19 -0.02 1.77
N ALA A 143 -9.70 -0.93 0.92
CA ALA A 143 -10.46 -1.42 -0.22
C ALA A 143 -11.74 -2.16 0.23
N HIS A 144 -11.66 -2.96 1.30
CA HIS A 144 -12.80 -3.65 1.89
C HIS A 144 -13.86 -2.67 2.40
N ARG A 145 -13.46 -1.66 3.18
CA ARG A 145 -14.36 -0.59 3.66
C ARG A 145 -15.11 0.11 2.54
N ASN A 146 -14.45 0.27 1.39
CA ASN A 146 -15.01 0.94 0.21
C ASN A 146 -15.77 -0.02 -0.73
N GLY A 147 -15.95 -1.30 -0.38
CA GLY A 147 -16.61 -2.29 -1.23
C GLY A 147 -15.81 -2.68 -2.49
N LYS A 148 -14.50 -2.44 -2.51
CA LYS A 148 -13.62 -2.64 -3.68
C LYS A 148 -12.66 -3.82 -3.56
N LEU A 149 -12.73 -4.61 -2.48
CA LEU A 149 -11.79 -5.71 -2.23
C LEU A 149 -11.74 -6.73 -3.37
N ALA A 150 -12.90 -7.14 -3.90
CA ALA A 150 -12.97 -8.08 -5.03
C ALA A 150 -12.22 -7.56 -6.27
N SER A 151 -12.41 -6.28 -6.60
CA SER A 151 -11.69 -5.64 -7.71
C SER A 151 -10.17 -5.62 -7.51
N TYR A 152 -9.69 -5.45 -6.27
CA TYR A 152 -8.25 -5.55 -5.97
C TYR A 152 -7.74 -6.95 -6.26
N LEU A 153 -8.39 -7.99 -5.74
CA LEU A 153 -7.97 -9.37 -5.95
C LEU A 153 -8.04 -9.79 -7.42
N GLN A 154 -9.08 -9.36 -8.14
CA GLN A 154 -9.20 -9.60 -9.58
C GLN A 154 -8.05 -8.97 -10.36
N CYS A 155 -7.64 -7.73 -10.03
CA CYS A 155 -6.52 -7.09 -10.71
C CYS A 155 -5.18 -7.75 -10.34
N LEU A 156 -4.97 -8.09 -9.06
CA LEU A 156 -3.78 -8.84 -8.62
C LEU A 156 -3.67 -10.20 -9.33
N PHE A 157 -4.80 -10.87 -9.60
CA PHE A 157 -4.84 -12.10 -10.36
C PHE A 157 -4.61 -11.91 -11.86
N GLY A 158 -5.28 -10.94 -12.47
CA GLY A 158 -5.43 -10.85 -13.93
C GLY A 158 -4.47 -9.88 -14.64
N VAL A 159 -4.01 -8.84 -13.95
CA VAL A 159 -3.07 -7.84 -14.50
C VAL A 159 -1.63 -8.18 -14.10
N TYR A 160 -1.45 -8.63 -12.86
CA TYR A 160 -0.17 -9.12 -12.35
C TYR A 160 -0.11 -10.64 -12.52
N GLU A 161 0.81 -11.29 -11.80
CA GLU A 161 0.97 -12.73 -11.87
C GLU A 161 0.13 -13.45 -10.81
N PRO A 162 -0.45 -14.63 -11.09
CA PRO A 162 -1.11 -15.47 -10.09
C PRO A 162 -0.23 -15.75 -8.86
N SER A 163 1.09 -15.81 -9.04
CA SER A 163 2.07 -15.97 -7.96
C SER A 163 2.05 -14.84 -6.92
N VAL A 164 1.60 -13.63 -7.29
CA VAL A 164 1.41 -12.52 -6.34
C VAL A 164 0.32 -12.87 -5.32
N LEU A 165 -0.78 -13.48 -5.78
CA LEU A 165 -1.86 -13.93 -4.87
C LEU A 165 -1.45 -15.14 -4.04
N GLU A 166 -0.68 -16.08 -4.61
CA GLU A 166 -0.10 -17.19 -3.84
C GLU A 166 0.83 -16.68 -2.73
N ASN A 167 1.69 -15.71 -3.06
CA ASN A 167 2.57 -15.10 -2.08
C ASN A 167 1.77 -14.34 -1.01
N LEU A 168 0.77 -13.53 -1.41
CA LEU A 168 -0.12 -12.85 -0.48
C LEU A 168 -0.79 -13.83 0.47
N HIS A 169 -1.32 -14.94 -0.03
CA HIS A 169 -1.94 -15.98 0.79
C HIS A 169 -0.99 -16.50 1.87
N ASN A 170 0.25 -16.88 1.49
CA ASN A 170 1.26 -17.39 2.42
C ASN A 170 1.68 -16.33 3.46
N LEU A 171 1.88 -15.09 3.01
CA LEU A 171 2.21 -13.96 3.87
C LEU A 171 1.10 -13.66 4.88
N LEU A 172 -0.17 -13.73 4.49
CA LEU A 172 -1.31 -13.51 5.39
C LEU A 172 -1.48 -14.64 6.41
N GLN A 173 -1.22 -15.89 6.03
CA GLN A 173 -1.17 -17.00 6.98
C GLN A 173 -0.09 -16.77 8.04
N PHE A 174 1.11 -16.36 7.61
CA PHE A 174 2.16 -15.94 8.53
C PHE A 174 1.72 -14.77 9.42
N TRP A 175 1.15 -13.72 8.83
CA TRP A 175 0.73 -12.50 9.54
C TRP A 175 -0.25 -12.83 10.68
N LEU A 176 -1.25 -13.68 10.41
CA LEU A 176 -2.26 -14.07 11.37
C LEU A 176 -1.65 -14.82 12.57
N VAL A 177 -0.71 -15.74 12.30
CA VAL A 177 0.02 -16.44 13.38
C VAL A 177 0.90 -15.45 14.13
N HIS A 178 1.70 -14.65 13.41
CA HIS A 178 2.66 -13.71 13.95
C HIS A 178 2.00 -12.75 14.94
N TYR A 179 0.96 -12.02 14.52
CA TYR A 179 0.33 -11.02 15.36
C TYR A 179 -0.60 -11.60 16.43
N ASN A 180 -0.98 -12.89 16.38
CA ASN A 180 -1.72 -13.55 17.47
C ASN A 180 -0.83 -14.08 18.59
N LEU A 181 0.51 -14.00 18.46
CA LEU A 181 1.41 -14.41 19.54
C LEU A 181 1.22 -13.51 20.78
N PRO A 182 1.26 -14.08 22.02
CA PRO A 182 0.98 -13.31 23.24
C PRO A 182 1.88 -12.08 23.42
N PHE A 183 3.17 -12.19 23.08
CA PHE A 183 4.16 -11.12 23.24
C PHE A 183 4.07 -9.99 22.20
N LYS A 184 3.15 -10.09 21.22
CA LYS A 184 2.95 -9.09 20.16
C LYS A 184 1.94 -8.00 20.50
N GLU A 185 1.52 -7.88 21.76
CA GLU A 185 0.53 -6.89 22.18
C GLU A 185 0.93 -5.45 21.85
N ASN A 186 2.19 -5.09 22.09
CA ASN A 186 2.68 -3.75 21.77
C ASN A 186 2.73 -3.52 20.26
N ASP A 187 3.16 -4.51 19.47
CA ASP A 187 3.17 -4.41 18.01
C ASP A 187 1.75 -4.22 17.45
N ARG A 188 0.75 -4.91 18.02
CA ARG A 188 -0.68 -4.72 17.67
C ARG A 188 -1.14 -3.29 17.98
N LYS A 189 -0.87 -2.77 19.19
CA LYS A 189 -1.23 -1.40 19.57
C LYS A 189 -0.56 -0.36 18.68
N CYS A 190 0.72 -0.54 18.35
CA CYS A 190 1.44 0.32 17.41
C CYS A 190 0.82 0.27 16.01
N LEU A 191 0.38 -0.91 15.56
CA LEU A 191 -0.31 -1.05 14.28
C LEU A 191 -1.64 -0.27 14.29
N GLU A 192 -2.43 -0.38 15.35
CA GLU A 192 -3.70 0.34 15.50
C GLU A 192 -3.51 1.86 15.47
N GLN A 193 -2.59 2.38 16.28
CA GLN A 193 -2.28 3.81 16.37
C GLN A 193 -1.72 4.35 15.05
N SER A 194 -0.86 3.58 14.38
CA SER A 194 -0.23 4.01 13.12
C SER A 194 -1.20 3.96 11.93
N SER A 195 -2.29 3.19 12.00
CA SER A 195 -3.21 2.95 10.87
C SER A 195 -4.62 3.48 11.03
N LEU A 196 -5.00 3.98 12.22
CA LEU A 196 -6.38 4.38 12.53
C LEU A 196 -7.38 3.23 12.32
N THR A 197 -6.93 1.99 12.53
CA THR A 197 -7.69 0.77 12.27
C THR A 197 -7.51 -0.17 13.44
N ASN A 198 -8.62 -0.57 14.07
CA ASN A 198 -8.57 -1.46 15.22
C ASN A 198 -8.09 -2.87 14.81
N PHE A 199 -7.39 -3.55 15.70
CA PHE A 199 -6.80 -4.87 15.43
C PHE A 199 -7.84 -5.94 15.09
N PRO A 200 -9.05 -5.97 15.69
CA PRO A 200 -10.11 -6.88 15.25
C PRO A 200 -10.45 -6.78 13.75
N GLU A 201 -10.45 -5.58 13.19
CA GLU A 201 -10.69 -5.38 11.75
C GLU A 201 -9.54 -5.91 10.90
N TRP A 202 -8.28 -5.73 11.33
CA TRP A 202 -7.13 -6.35 10.67
C TRP A 202 -7.29 -7.87 10.59
N THR A 203 -7.65 -8.50 11.70
CA THR A 203 -7.91 -9.94 11.77
C THR A 203 -9.08 -10.34 10.87
N ALA A 204 -10.21 -9.64 10.96
CA ALA A 204 -11.41 -9.98 10.19
C ALA A 204 -11.19 -9.91 8.66
N VAL A 205 -10.48 -8.89 8.17
CA VAL A 205 -10.17 -8.79 6.73
C VAL A 205 -9.13 -9.83 6.32
N THR A 206 -8.16 -10.14 7.19
CA THR A 206 -7.18 -11.22 6.93
C THR A 206 -7.86 -12.58 6.83
N GLU A 207 -8.77 -12.89 7.77
CA GLU A 207 -9.57 -14.12 7.76
C GLU A 207 -10.45 -14.19 6.52
N LYS A 208 -11.09 -13.06 6.14
CA LYS A 208 -11.89 -12.96 4.90
C LYS A 208 -11.09 -13.29 3.65
N LEU A 209 -9.87 -12.75 3.55
CA LEU A 209 -8.96 -13.03 2.44
C LEU A 209 -8.51 -14.50 2.38
N LEU A 210 -8.44 -15.16 3.54
CA LEU A 210 -8.03 -16.56 3.71
C LEU A 210 -9.20 -17.56 3.76
N GLU A 211 -10.44 -17.10 3.55
CA GLU A 211 -11.63 -17.95 3.50
C GLU A 211 -11.45 -19.08 2.47
N GLN A 212 -11.92 -20.28 2.79
CA GLN A 212 -11.81 -21.44 1.90
C GLN A 212 -12.92 -21.49 0.82
N ASP A 213 -13.85 -20.54 0.84
CA ASP A 213 -14.94 -20.44 -0.13
C ASP A 213 -14.41 -20.03 -1.50
N ILE A 214 -14.45 -20.97 -2.45
CA ILE A 214 -14.03 -20.77 -3.83
C ILE A 214 -15.02 -19.95 -4.66
N THR A 215 -16.20 -19.61 -4.11
CA THR A 215 -17.22 -18.78 -4.79
C THR A 215 -17.17 -17.32 -4.35
N SER A 216 -16.45 -17.01 -3.26
CA SER A 216 -16.31 -15.66 -2.72
C SER A 216 -15.25 -14.86 -3.50
N GLU A 217 -15.68 -13.85 -4.27
CA GLU A 217 -14.77 -12.95 -5.01
C GLU A 217 -13.85 -12.10 -4.10
N THR A 218 -14.10 -12.13 -2.79
CA THR A 218 -13.28 -11.48 -1.76
C THR A 218 -12.29 -12.44 -1.06
N SER A 219 -12.32 -13.73 -1.42
CA SER A 219 -11.33 -14.72 -0.99
C SER A 219 -10.23 -14.88 -2.03
N ILE A 220 -8.98 -15.03 -1.56
CA ILE A 220 -7.87 -15.38 -2.45
C ILE A 220 -8.06 -16.78 -3.06
N LYS A 221 -8.67 -17.71 -2.32
CA LYS A 221 -8.88 -19.11 -2.75
C LYS A 221 -9.74 -19.21 -4.01
N HIS A 222 -10.70 -18.31 -4.19
CA HIS A 222 -11.50 -18.19 -5.41
C HIS A 222 -10.63 -18.04 -6.67
N TYR A 223 -9.66 -17.12 -6.64
CA TYR A 223 -8.79 -16.85 -7.79
C TYR A 223 -7.74 -17.94 -8.00
N LEU A 224 -7.21 -18.54 -6.93
CA LEU A 224 -6.26 -19.65 -7.05
C LEU A 224 -6.93 -20.89 -7.67
N ALA A 225 -8.17 -21.21 -7.28
CA ALA A 225 -8.93 -22.29 -7.89
C ALA A 225 -9.15 -22.04 -9.40
N LYS A 226 -9.47 -20.80 -9.77
CA LYS A 226 -9.59 -20.38 -11.18
C LYS A 226 -8.28 -20.56 -11.97
N SER A 227 -7.13 -20.24 -11.36
CA SER A 227 -5.81 -20.49 -11.95
C SER A 227 -5.59 -21.98 -12.28
N GLU A 228 -5.89 -22.85 -11.32
CA GLU A 228 -5.74 -24.31 -11.48
C GLU A 228 -6.66 -24.88 -12.57
N GLU A 229 -7.89 -24.36 -12.69
CA GLU A 229 -8.82 -24.74 -13.75
C GLU A 229 -8.29 -24.33 -15.13
N ILE A 230 -7.78 -23.11 -15.27
CA ILE A 230 -7.23 -22.63 -16.54
C ILE A 230 -5.97 -23.43 -16.92
N GLY A 231 -5.08 -23.67 -15.96
CA GLY A 231 -3.87 -24.48 -16.16
C GLY A 231 -4.18 -25.92 -16.57
N ARG A 232 -5.23 -26.53 -16.01
CA ARG A 232 -5.73 -27.85 -16.43
C ARG A 232 -6.33 -27.85 -17.83
N ALA A 233 -7.04 -26.78 -18.20
CA ALA A 233 -7.74 -26.69 -19.49
C ALA A 233 -6.80 -26.39 -20.67
N HIS A 234 -5.73 -25.62 -20.46
CA HIS A 234 -4.91 -25.11 -21.58
C HIS A 234 -3.51 -25.73 -21.67
N GLY A 235 -3.05 -26.46 -20.65
CA GLY A 235 -1.65 -26.85 -20.54
C GLY A 235 -0.79 -25.59 -20.32
N SER A 236 -0.06 -25.54 -19.20
CA SER A 236 0.71 -24.36 -18.77
C SER A 236 1.40 -23.61 -19.93
N ALA A 237 0.98 -22.35 -20.17
CA ALA A 237 1.89 -21.20 -20.33
C ALA A 237 1.19 -19.84 -20.51
N ASP A 238 -0.01 -19.72 -21.09
CA ASP A 238 -0.53 -18.39 -21.45
C ASP A 238 -1.95 -18.14 -20.90
N LEU A 239 -2.01 -17.59 -19.70
CA LEU A 239 -3.22 -16.98 -19.16
C LEU A 239 -3.52 -15.69 -19.97
N PRO A 240 -4.73 -15.53 -20.55
CA PRO A 240 -5.11 -14.24 -21.14
C PRO A 240 -5.20 -13.21 -20.02
N TYR A 241 -4.17 -12.35 -19.88
CA TYR A 241 -4.16 -11.24 -18.94
C TYR A 241 -5.42 -10.39 -19.11
N ILE A 242 -6.14 -10.21 -18.00
CA ILE A 242 -7.33 -9.35 -17.97
C ILE A 242 -6.82 -7.92 -18.02
N ARG A 243 -7.10 -7.20 -19.12
CA ARG A 243 -6.84 -5.76 -19.17
C ARG A 243 -7.74 -5.04 -18.16
N TRP A 244 -7.19 -4.00 -17.53
CA TRP A 244 -7.92 -3.08 -16.66
C TRP A 244 -9.28 -2.70 -17.31
N PRO A 245 -10.40 -2.77 -16.58
CA PRO A 245 -11.66 -2.19 -17.04
C PRO A 245 -11.56 -0.66 -17.20
#